data_AF-A0A653EKU4-F1
#
_entry.id   AF-A0A653EKU4-F1
#
_cell.length_a   1.000
_cell.length_b   1.000
_cell.length_c   1.000
_cell.angle_alpha   90.00
_cell.angle_beta   90.00
_cell.angle_gamma   90.00
#
_symmetry.space_group_name_H-M   'P 1'
#
loop_
_entity.id
_entity.type
_entity.pdbx_description
1 polymer ?
#
loop_
_entity_poly.entity_id
_entity_poly.type
_entity_poly.pdbx_seq_one_letter_code
_entity_poly.pdbx_strand_id
1 'polypeptide(L)'
;MGGGARNYPVFVRGDGDGWVISDSGVHYWGRYGSAGLLLRAPRVDGTPAVLLQHRAVWSHQGGTWGLPGGARDSHETPVQTAVREAYEEAGLDAELLAVRATVVTARPGGTSWTYTTVVADASELLDTVPNRESAELRWVGEDEVADLPLHPGFAASWHRLRTAPATVPLGHADERRRRLPRTVEIEAGVFIWCMPGDADQAPLSPSISSLLQALT
;
A
#
# COMPACT_ATOMS: atom_id res chain seq x y z
N MET A 1 -41.74 -8.11 -16.19
CA MET A 1 -41.29 -9.13 -15.20
C MET A 1 -39.96 -9.67 -15.69
N GLY A 2 -38.81 -9.58 -15.03
CA GLY A 2 -38.38 -8.92 -13.80
C GLY A 2 -36.84 -8.80 -13.91
N GLY A 3 -36.30 -7.61 -13.68
CA GLY A 3 -34.85 -7.39 -13.65
C GLY A 3 -34.32 -7.81 -12.29
N GLY A 4 -33.42 -8.79 -12.26
CA GLY A 4 -32.74 -9.22 -11.04
C GLY A 4 -31.85 -8.10 -10.53
N ALA A 5 -32.28 -7.44 -9.46
CA ALA A 5 -31.42 -6.56 -8.68
C ALA A 5 -30.23 -7.38 -8.19
N ARG A 6 -29.01 -6.99 -8.58
CA ARG A 6 -27.79 -7.49 -7.95
C ARG A 6 -27.81 -7.00 -6.51
N ASN A 7 -28.02 -7.91 -5.57
CA ASN A 7 -27.89 -7.62 -4.15
C ASN A 7 -26.40 -7.32 -3.86
N TYR A 8 -26.06 -6.04 -3.77
CA TYR A 8 -24.86 -5.64 -3.05
C TYR A 8 -25.13 -5.88 -1.56
N PRO A 9 -24.28 -6.62 -0.83
CA PRO A 9 -24.46 -6.77 0.60
C PRO A 9 -24.38 -5.38 1.25
N VAL A 10 -25.36 -5.09 2.10
CA VAL A 10 -25.36 -3.92 2.97
C VAL A 10 -24.08 -3.99 3.81
N PHE A 11 -23.16 -3.02 3.67
CA PHE A 11 -21.97 -2.91 4.50
C PHE A 11 -22.41 -2.77 5.96
N VAL A 12 -22.37 -3.88 6.71
CA VAL A 12 -22.44 -3.83 8.16
C VAL A 12 -21.12 -3.22 8.61
N ARG A 13 -21.14 -2.03 9.21
CA ARG A 13 -19.96 -1.50 9.93
C ARG A 13 -19.49 -2.58 10.89
N GLY A 14 -18.26 -3.04 10.73
CA GLY A 14 -17.70 -4.11 11.53
C GLY A 14 -17.41 -3.72 12.97
N ASP A 15 -16.87 -4.67 13.73
CA ASP A 15 -16.62 -4.52 15.18
C ASP A 15 -15.25 -3.88 15.50
N GLY A 16 -14.48 -3.49 14.49
CA GLY A 16 -13.17 -2.86 14.61
C GLY A 16 -13.21 -1.42 15.15
N ASP A 17 -14.31 -0.70 15.00
CA ASP A 17 -14.41 0.71 15.38
C ASP A 17 -14.22 0.95 16.89
N GLY A 18 -13.26 1.80 17.25
CA GLY A 18 -13.04 2.25 18.63
C GLY A 18 -11.59 2.60 18.94
N TRP A 19 -11.38 3.17 20.12
CA TRP A 19 -10.06 3.62 20.57
C TRP A 19 -9.36 2.58 21.44
N VAL A 20 -8.06 2.41 21.22
CA VAL A 20 -7.11 1.76 22.12
C VAL A 20 -6.14 2.83 22.64
N ILE A 21 -5.85 2.81 23.94
CA ILE A 21 -4.98 3.80 24.58
C ILE A 21 -3.66 3.10 24.93
N SER A 22 -2.53 3.69 24.52
CA SER A 22 -1.19 3.18 24.88
C SER A 22 -0.79 3.52 26.32
N ASP A 23 0.28 2.92 26.82
CA ASP A 23 0.85 3.27 28.14
C ASP A 23 1.21 4.75 28.25
N SER A 24 1.54 5.38 27.13
CA SER A 24 1.83 6.81 27.02
C SER A 24 0.58 7.70 26.90
N GLY A 25 -0.62 7.14 26.95
CA GLY A 25 -1.89 7.87 26.83
C GLY A 25 -2.30 8.27 25.42
N VAL A 26 -1.54 7.84 24.39
CA VAL A 26 -1.86 8.13 22.98
C VAL A 26 -3.01 7.24 22.53
N HIS A 27 -3.97 7.83 21.82
CA HIS A 27 -5.15 7.14 21.32
C HIS A 27 -4.91 6.63 19.90
N TYR A 28 -5.21 5.36 19.66
CA TYR A 28 -5.12 4.69 18.37
C TYR A 28 -6.49 4.16 17.97
N TRP A 29 -6.92 4.48 16.74
CA TRP A 29 -8.19 3.99 16.21
C TRP A 29 -8.08 2.51 15.80
N GLY A 30 -9.16 1.74 15.90
CA GLY A 30 -9.23 0.33 15.57
C GLY A 30 -8.93 -0.59 16.76
N ARG A 31 -9.97 -1.22 17.34
CA ARG A 31 -9.86 -2.10 18.52
C ARG A 31 -8.90 -3.27 18.33
N TYR A 32 -8.82 -3.80 17.12
CA TYR A 32 -7.99 -4.96 16.78
C TYR A 32 -6.75 -4.60 15.97
N GLY A 33 -6.38 -3.31 15.94
CA GLY A 33 -5.36 -2.76 15.07
C GLY A 33 -5.94 -2.00 13.88
N SER A 34 -5.06 -1.54 13.01
CA SER A 34 -5.42 -0.90 11.75
C SER A 34 -4.49 -1.36 10.63
N ALA A 35 -4.96 -1.22 9.40
CA ALA A 35 -4.13 -1.47 8.23
C ALA A 35 -4.39 -0.43 7.15
N GLY A 36 -3.35 -0.11 6.39
CA GLY A 36 -3.44 0.76 5.22
C GLY A 36 -2.72 0.19 4.02
N LEU A 37 -3.19 0.54 2.84
CA LEU A 37 -2.68 0.05 1.57
C LEU A 37 -1.64 1.02 1.01
N LEU A 38 -0.40 0.56 0.90
CA LEU A 38 0.63 1.21 0.09
C LEU A 38 0.60 0.60 -1.31
N LEU A 39 -0.17 1.20 -2.20
CA LEU A 39 -0.31 0.76 -3.58
C LEU A 39 0.69 1.48 -4.48
N ARG A 40 1.52 0.71 -5.18
CA ARG A 40 2.44 1.19 -6.21
C ARG A 40 1.94 0.89 -7.61
N ALA A 41 2.26 1.74 -8.56
CA ALA A 41 2.03 1.48 -9.97
C ALA A 41 3.09 2.18 -10.83
N PRO A 42 3.37 1.66 -12.04
CA PRO A 42 4.29 2.31 -12.96
C PRO A 42 3.73 3.60 -13.52
N ARG A 43 4.58 4.62 -13.57
CA ARG A 43 4.42 5.80 -14.41
C ARG A 43 4.76 5.48 -15.87
N VAL A 44 4.54 6.44 -16.76
CA VAL A 44 4.84 6.32 -18.21
C VAL A 44 6.32 5.98 -18.46
N ASP A 45 7.23 6.51 -17.64
CA ASP A 45 8.67 6.21 -17.69
C ASP A 45 9.05 4.93 -16.92
N GLY A 46 8.07 4.25 -16.34
CA GLY A 46 8.20 3.04 -15.55
C GLY A 46 8.62 3.26 -14.09
N THR A 47 8.95 4.47 -13.67
CA THR A 47 9.24 4.77 -12.27
C THR A 47 7.99 4.56 -11.38
N PRO A 48 8.15 4.24 -10.09
CA PRO A 48 7.00 3.97 -9.23
C PRO A 48 6.30 5.26 -8.80
N ALA A 49 4.97 5.27 -8.90
CA ALA A 49 4.10 6.16 -8.15
C ALA A 49 3.37 5.40 -7.04
N VAL A 50 3.02 6.08 -5.96
CA VAL A 50 2.18 5.56 -4.87
C VAL A 50 0.86 6.32 -4.80
N LEU A 51 -0.23 5.61 -4.51
CA LEU A 51 -1.52 6.25 -4.26
C LEU A 51 -1.55 6.79 -2.82
N LEU A 52 -1.84 8.08 -2.67
CA LEU A 52 -2.00 8.75 -1.38
C LEU A 52 -3.37 9.44 -1.28
N GLN A 53 -3.84 9.53 -0.06
CA GLN A 53 -5.07 10.22 0.34
C GLN A 53 -4.72 11.47 1.14
N HIS A 54 -5.24 12.62 0.71
CA HIS A 54 -5.24 13.84 1.52
C HIS A 54 -6.44 13.80 2.46
N ARG A 55 -6.16 13.71 3.76
CA ARG A 55 -7.20 13.56 4.78
C ARG A 55 -7.98 14.87 4.90
N ALA A 56 -9.30 14.77 4.91
CA ALA A 56 -10.16 15.93 5.12
C ALA A 56 -9.78 16.68 6.41
N VAL A 57 -9.85 18.02 6.39
CA VAL A 57 -9.37 18.86 7.50
C VAL A 57 -10.10 18.61 8.83
N TRP A 58 -11.33 18.11 8.79
CA TRP A 58 -12.12 17.78 9.97
C TRP A 58 -11.80 16.40 10.57
N SER A 59 -10.95 15.60 9.93
CA SER A 59 -10.53 14.29 10.42
C SER A 59 -9.41 14.41 11.46
N HIS A 60 -9.21 13.37 12.28
CA HIS A 60 -8.02 13.30 13.15
C HIS A 60 -6.74 13.39 12.30
N GLN A 61 -5.86 14.34 12.63
CA GLN A 61 -4.68 14.72 11.82
C GLN A 61 -5.03 15.15 10.37
N GLY A 62 -6.17 15.82 10.18
CA GLY A 62 -6.62 16.34 8.88
C GLY A 62 -5.63 17.32 8.24
N GLY A 63 -5.66 17.40 6.90
CA GLY A 63 -4.71 18.20 6.11
C GLY A 63 -3.37 17.51 5.84
N THR A 64 -3.17 16.29 6.32
CA THR A 64 -1.98 15.47 6.02
C THR A 64 -2.25 14.40 4.97
N TRP A 65 -1.19 13.93 4.31
CA TRP A 65 -1.22 12.85 3.34
C TRP A 65 -0.92 11.50 4.00
N GLY A 66 -1.72 10.49 3.68
CA GLY A 66 -1.54 9.13 4.19
C GLY A 66 -1.98 8.08 3.19
N LEU A 67 -1.94 6.83 3.63
CA LEU A 67 -2.46 5.70 2.88
C LEU A 67 -3.97 5.58 3.11
N PRO A 68 -4.76 5.15 2.11
CA PRO A 68 -6.09 4.61 2.36
C PRO A 68 -5.98 3.46 3.37
N GLY A 69 -6.86 3.43 4.36
CA GLY A 69 -6.77 2.50 5.46
C GLY A 69 -7.61 2.87 6.67
N GLY A 70 -7.86 1.87 7.51
CA GLY A 70 -8.79 2.00 8.61
C GLY A 70 -8.69 0.91 9.65
N ALA A 71 -9.71 0.85 10.50
CA ALA A 71 -9.81 -0.09 11.60
C ALA A 71 -9.95 -1.52 11.08
N ARG A 72 -9.22 -2.44 11.71
CA ARG A 72 -9.34 -3.87 11.44
C ARG A 72 -10.46 -4.46 12.28
N ASP A 73 -11.36 -5.20 11.64
CA ASP A 73 -12.36 -6.00 12.33
C ASP A 73 -11.76 -7.26 12.95
N SER A 74 -12.43 -7.84 13.95
CA SER A 74 -11.91 -8.98 14.71
C SER A 74 -11.62 -10.21 13.85
N HIS A 75 -12.33 -10.35 12.75
CA HIS A 75 -12.27 -11.47 11.81
C HIS A 75 -11.36 -11.21 10.60
N GLU A 76 -10.83 -10.00 10.46
CA GLU A 76 -10.01 -9.61 9.32
C GLU A 76 -8.52 -9.81 9.60
N THR A 77 -7.80 -10.25 8.57
CA THR A 77 -6.35 -10.07 8.46
C THR A 77 -6.02 -8.63 8.05
N PRO A 78 -4.81 -8.13 8.31
CA PRO A 78 -4.41 -6.81 7.82
C PRO A 78 -4.55 -6.61 6.31
N VAL A 79 -4.35 -7.68 5.52
CA VAL A 79 -4.54 -7.64 4.06
C VAL A 79 -6.00 -7.44 3.70
N GLN A 80 -6.91 -8.19 4.33
CA GLN A 80 -8.35 -8.03 4.09
C GLN A 80 -8.81 -6.62 4.45
N THR A 81 -8.39 -6.10 5.61
CA THR A 81 -8.69 -4.72 6.01
C THR A 81 -8.17 -3.71 5.00
N ALA A 82 -6.89 -3.75 4.62
CA ALA A 82 -6.33 -2.76 3.69
C ALA A 82 -7.00 -2.80 2.30
N VAL A 83 -7.36 -4.00 1.81
CA VAL A 83 -8.07 -4.15 0.53
C VAL A 83 -9.52 -3.66 0.62
N ARG A 84 -10.24 -3.97 1.71
CA ARG A 84 -11.58 -3.43 1.95
C ARG A 84 -11.58 -1.91 2.02
N GLU A 85 -10.67 -1.33 2.80
CA GLU A 85 -10.56 0.12 2.95
C GLU A 85 -10.17 0.79 1.62
N ALA A 86 -9.28 0.20 0.83
CA ALA A 86 -8.97 0.71 -0.50
C ALA A 86 -10.18 0.71 -1.45
N TYR A 87 -11.07 -0.28 -1.34
CA TYR A 87 -12.34 -0.28 -2.05
C TYR A 87 -13.28 0.83 -1.54
N GLU A 88 -13.47 0.93 -0.22
CA GLU A 88 -14.41 1.87 0.40
C GLU A 88 -13.97 3.33 0.26
N GLU A 89 -12.67 3.61 0.33
CA GLU A 89 -12.11 4.97 0.35
C GLU A 89 -11.68 5.47 -1.03
N ALA A 90 -11.27 4.56 -1.92
CA ALA A 90 -10.71 4.90 -3.23
C ALA A 90 -11.37 4.18 -4.42
N GLY A 91 -12.36 3.31 -4.19
CA GLY A 91 -13.05 2.59 -5.26
C GLY A 91 -12.20 1.52 -5.96
N LEU A 92 -11.15 1.02 -5.31
CA LEU A 92 -10.21 0.08 -5.90
C LEU A 92 -10.64 -1.37 -5.70
N ASP A 93 -10.89 -2.07 -6.80
CA ASP A 93 -11.22 -3.50 -6.76
C ASP A 93 -10.01 -4.36 -6.40
N ALA A 94 -10.23 -5.36 -5.54
CA ALA A 94 -9.19 -6.29 -5.08
C ALA A 94 -8.46 -7.03 -6.22
N GLU A 95 -9.16 -7.23 -7.34
CA GLU A 95 -8.66 -7.92 -8.54
C GLU A 95 -7.51 -7.18 -9.22
N LEU A 96 -7.43 -5.87 -9.01
CA LEU A 96 -6.42 -4.99 -9.59
C LEU A 96 -5.15 -4.89 -8.71
N LEU A 97 -5.16 -5.53 -7.54
CA LEU A 97 -4.12 -5.40 -6.53
C LEU A 97 -3.30 -6.70 -6.41
N ALA A 98 -2.00 -6.59 -6.59
CA ALA A 98 -1.05 -7.68 -6.34
C ALA A 98 -0.31 -7.44 -5.02
N VAL A 99 -0.77 -8.06 -3.93
CA VAL A 99 -0.12 -7.96 -2.61
C VAL A 99 1.30 -8.55 -2.67
N ARG A 100 2.26 -7.81 -2.13
CA ARG A 100 3.69 -8.16 -2.13
C ARG A 100 4.21 -8.47 -0.75
N ALA A 101 3.81 -7.69 0.25
CA ALA A 101 4.31 -7.83 1.61
C ALA A 101 3.36 -7.19 2.63
N THR A 102 3.58 -7.50 3.91
CA THR A 102 2.95 -6.81 5.03
C THR A 102 4.02 -6.36 6.02
N VAL A 103 4.02 -5.08 6.38
CA VAL A 103 5.00 -4.49 7.30
C VAL A 103 4.28 -3.89 8.49
N VAL A 104 4.60 -4.36 9.69
CA VAL A 104 4.14 -3.67 10.90
C VAL A 104 4.96 -2.40 11.09
N THR A 105 4.27 -1.26 11.03
CA THR A 105 4.86 0.08 10.98
C THR A 105 4.65 0.88 12.26
N ALA A 106 3.67 0.49 13.10
CA ALA A 106 3.54 1.00 14.45
C ALA A 106 3.17 -0.12 15.44
N ARG A 107 3.81 -0.10 16.62
CA ARG A 107 3.56 -0.96 17.78
C ARG A 107 3.65 -0.13 19.06
N PRO A 108 2.62 0.62 19.44
CA PRO A 108 2.63 1.38 20.68
C PRO A 108 2.79 0.45 21.90
N GLY A 109 3.65 0.86 22.84
CA GLY A 109 3.85 0.14 24.09
C GLY A 109 2.58 0.05 24.95
N GLY A 110 2.45 -1.04 25.70
CA GLY A 110 1.31 -1.26 26.60
C GLY A 110 0.07 -1.88 25.95
N THR A 111 0.11 -2.15 24.65
CA THR A 111 -1.05 -2.65 23.91
C THR A 111 -0.64 -3.76 22.95
N SER A 112 -1.61 -4.58 22.55
CA SER A 112 -1.46 -5.50 21.41
C SER A 112 -1.77 -4.83 20.07
N TRP A 113 -2.11 -3.54 20.05
CA TRP A 113 -2.49 -2.81 18.84
C TRP A 113 -1.30 -2.66 17.90
N THR A 114 -1.56 -2.75 16.61
CA THR A 114 -0.56 -2.51 15.57
C THR A 114 -1.16 -1.76 14.40
N TYR A 115 -0.34 -0.94 13.74
CA TYR A 115 -0.61 -0.48 12.38
C TYR A 115 0.21 -1.33 11.40
N THR A 116 -0.47 -1.98 10.47
CA THR A 116 0.18 -2.78 9.42
C THR A 116 0.01 -2.10 8.07
N THR A 117 1.12 -1.78 7.40
CA THR A 117 1.10 -1.33 6.01
C THR A 117 1.16 -2.55 5.10
N VAL A 118 0.18 -2.68 4.20
CA VAL A 118 0.15 -3.71 3.17
C VAL A 118 0.75 -3.12 1.90
N VAL A 119 1.82 -3.71 1.40
CA VAL A 119 2.49 -3.27 0.17
C VAL A 119 1.92 -4.06 -0.99
N ALA A 120 1.41 -3.37 -2.01
CA ALA A 120 0.84 -3.98 -3.20
C ALA A 120 1.27 -3.22 -4.46
N ASP A 121 1.20 -3.90 -5.60
CA ASP A 121 1.33 -3.28 -6.92
C ASP A 121 -0.02 -3.29 -7.65
N ALA A 122 -0.24 -2.30 -8.50
CA ALA A 122 -1.20 -2.31 -9.61
C ALA A 122 -0.43 -2.25 -10.93
N SER A 123 -1.04 -2.72 -12.01
CA SER A 123 -0.41 -2.73 -13.35
C SER A 123 -0.27 -1.34 -13.97
N GLU A 124 -1.06 -0.38 -13.51
CA GLU A 124 -1.12 1.00 -14.02
C GLU A 124 -1.67 1.95 -12.95
N LEU A 125 -1.60 3.26 -13.22
CA LEU A 125 -2.22 4.28 -12.37
C LEU A 125 -3.74 4.16 -12.48
N LEU A 126 -4.36 3.50 -11.50
CA LEU A 126 -5.80 3.24 -11.49
C LEU A 126 -6.61 4.52 -11.27
N ASP A 127 -7.78 4.60 -11.91
CA ASP A 127 -8.80 5.59 -11.57
C ASP A 127 -9.28 5.38 -10.13
N THR A 128 -9.56 6.47 -9.42
CA THR A 128 -10.01 6.42 -8.03
C THR A 128 -11.28 7.21 -7.82
N VAL A 129 -12.11 6.73 -6.90
CA VAL A 129 -13.34 7.40 -6.50
C VAL A 129 -13.24 7.71 -5.01
N PRO A 130 -13.01 8.99 -4.63
CA PRO A 130 -12.87 9.36 -3.23
C PRO A 130 -14.21 9.24 -2.50
N ASN A 131 -14.16 8.81 -1.24
CA ASN A 131 -15.27 8.91 -0.32
C ASN A 131 -15.28 10.28 0.42
N ARG A 132 -16.17 10.44 1.42
CA ARG A 132 -16.30 11.68 2.20
C ARG A 132 -15.14 11.94 3.17
N GLU A 133 -14.25 10.98 3.38
CA GLU A 133 -13.13 11.06 4.32
C GLU A 133 -11.84 11.59 3.65
N SER A 134 -11.86 11.65 2.31
CA SER A 134 -10.79 12.16 1.46
C SER A 134 -11.13 13.56 0.93
N ALA A 135 -10.21 14.51 1.10
CA ALA A 135 -10.26 15.77 0.35
C ALA A 135 -9.73 15.57 -1.08
N GLU A 136 -8.76 14.66 -1.24
CA GLU A 136 -8.13 14.36 -2.52
C GLU A 136 -7.53 12.93 -2.48
N LEU A 137 -7.54 12.24 -3.63
CA LEU A 137 -6.72 11.07 -3.89
C LEU A 137 -5.75 11.39 -5.02
N ARG A 138 -4.47 11.00 -4.87
CA ARG A 138 -3.43 11.36 -5.82
C ARG A 138 -2.38 10.27 -5.96
N TRP A 139 -2.03 9.94 -7.20
CA TRP A 139 -0.80 9.23 -7.53
C TRP A 139 0.39 10.17 -7.44
N VAL A 140 1.30 9.90 -6.50
CA VAL A 140 2.48 10.72 -6.20
C VAL A 140 3.73 9.93 -6.52
N GLY A 141 4.76 10.57 -7.08
CA GLY A 141 6.03 9.90 -7.35
C GLY A 141 6.63 9.44 -6.07
N GLU A 142 7.16 8.21 -6.04
CA GLU A 142 7.74 7.69 -4.81
C GLU A 142 8.84 8.62 -4.25
N ASP A 143 9.61 9.25 -5.13
CA ASP A 143 10.64 10.24 -4.79
C ASP A 143 10.08 11.56 -4.22
N GLU A 144 8.84 11.91 -4.56
CA GLU A 144 8.16 13.15 -4.14
C GLU A 144 7.38 12.98 -2.82
N VAL A 145 7.15 11.75 -2.36
CA VAL A 145 6.31 11.46 -1.17
C VAL A 145 6.81 12.20 0.07
N ALA A 146 8.13 12.25 0.26
CA ALA A 146 8.73 12.85 1.45
C ALA A 146 8.57 14.39 1.49
N ASP A 147 8.21 15.02 0.37
CA ASP A 147 8.01 16.47 0.27
C ASP A 147 6.59 16.91 0.66
N LEU A 148 5.67 15.96 0.83
CA LEU A 148 4.30 16.23 1.26
C LEU A 148 4.18 16.34 2.78
N PRO A 149 3.17 17.05 3.31
CA PRO A 149 2.86 17.04 4.74
C PRO A 149 2.25 15.69 5.13
N LEU A 150 3.08 14.69 5.39
CA LEU A 150 2.66 13.32 5.67
C LEU A 150 2.04 13.17 7.06
N HIS A 151 1.09 12.23 7.18
CA HIS A 151 0.58 11.77 8.47
C HIS A 151 1.75 11.26 9.33
N PRO A 152 1.88 11.65 10.62
CA PRO A 152 3.09 11.39 11.41
C PRO A 152 3.52 9.92 11.46
N GLY A 153 2.57 8.99 11.59
CA GLY A 153 2.86 7.55 11.59
C GLY A 153 3.34 7.03 10.22
N PHE A 154 2.84 7.60 9.14
CA PHE A 154 3.29 7.26 7.79
C PHE A 154 4.68 7.85 7.52
N ALA A 155 4.90 9.13 7.88
CA ALA A 155 6.20 9.78 7.79
C ALA A 155 7.30 8.99 8.53
N ALA A 156 7.01 8.53 9.76
CA ALA A 156 7.95 7.77 10.58
C ALA A 156 8.33 6.41 9.97
N SER A 157 7.46 5.82 9.15
CA SER A 157 7.68 4.49 8.53
C SER A 157 8.12 4.55 7.07
N TRP A 158 8.02 5.71 6.41
CA TRP A 158 8.27 5.85 4.96
C TRP A 158 9.61 5.30 4.50
N HIS A 159 10.69 5.54 5.27
CA HIS A 159 12.04 5.07 4.94
C HIS A 159 12.16 3.54 4.82
N ARG A 160 11.28 2.77 5.49
CA ARG A 160 11.20 1.29 5.42
C ARG A 160 10.20 0.80 4.37
N LEU A 161 9.41 1.70 3.81
CA LEU A 161 8.37 1.36 2.86
C LEU A 161 8.80 1.67 1.43
N ARG A 162 9.56 2.75 1.20
CA ARG A 162 10.09 3.14 -0.12
C ARG A 162 10.97 2.07 -0.76
N THR A 163 11.07 2.09 -2.07
CA THR A 163 11.93 1.17 -2.81
C THR A 163 13.28 1.80 -3.16
N ALA A 164 14.27 0.96 -3.42
CA ALA A 164 15.43 1.33 -4.23
C ALA A 164 15.19 0.87 -5.69
N PRO A 165 15.55 1.68 -6.70
CA PRO A 165 15.43 1.26 -8.08
C PRO A 165 16.45 0.15 -8.39
N ALA A 166 16.01 -0.87 -9.13
CA ALA A 166 16.86 -1.93 -9.63
C ALA A 166 16.49 -2.26 -11.07
N THR A 167 17.48 -2.41 -11.94
CA THR A 167 17.26 -2.81 -13.33
C THR A 167 17.67 -4.26 -13.52
N VAL A 168 16.75 -5.09 -14.01
CA VAL A 168 16.96 -6.53 -14.22
C VAL A 168 17.41 -6.75 -15.66
N PRO A 169 18.66 -7.20 -15.93
CA PRO A 169 19.13 -7.46 -17.28
C PRO A 169 18.37 -8.66 -17.87
N LEU A 170 17.47 -8.39 -18.80
CA LEU A 170 16.65 -9.41 -19.46
C LEU A 170 16.83 -9.28 -20.97
N GLY A 171 16.74 -10.40 -21.70
CA GLY A 171 16.61 -10.37 -23.17
C GLY A 171 15.22 -9.88 -23.57
N HIS A 172 15.06 -9.25 -24.75
CA HIS A 172 13.76 -8.68 -25.15
C HIS A 172 12.65 -9.73 -25.24
N ALA A 173 12.99 -10.96 -25.60
CA ALA A 173 12.06 -12.09 -25.68
C ALA A 173 11.80 -12.78 -24.32
N ASP A 174 12.41 -12.32 -23.23
CA ASP A 174 12.26 -12.95 -21.92
C ASP A 174 10.88 -12.67 -21.32
N GLU A 175 10.10 -13.73 -21.05
CA GLU A 175 8.73 -13.62 -20.55
C GLU A 175 8.65 -12.94 -19.18
N ARG A 176 9.72 -12.97 -18.38
CA ARG A 176 9.77 -12.29 -17.07
C ARG A 176 9.57 -10.79 -17.19
N ARG A 177 9.90 -10.18 -18.35
CA ARG A 177 9.61 -8.77 -18.62
C ARG A 177 8.13 -8.43 -18.45
N ARG A 178 7.21 -9.36 -18.72
CA ARG A 178 5.75 -9.14 -18.59
C ARG A 178 5.30 -8.94 -17.15
N ARG A 179 6.13 -9.32 -16.17
CA ARG A 179 5.87 -9.16 -14.75
C ARG A 179 6.59 -7.95 -14.16
N LEU A 180 7.27 -7.16 -15.00
CA LEU A 180 7.96 -5.94 -14.62
C LEU A 180 7.26 -4.72 -15.26
N PRO A 181 7.29 -3.55 -14.61
CA PRO A 181 7.95 -3.35 -13.32
C PRO A 181 7.11 -3.82 -12.13
N ARG A 182 7.79 -4.12 -11.03
CA ARG A 182 7.13 -4.57 -9.79
C ARG A 182 7.97 -4.30 -8.55
N THR A 183 7.29 -4.28 -7.41
CA THR A 183 7.94 -4.34 -6.11
C THR A 183 8.38 -5.77 -5.79
N VAL A 184 9.60 -5.90 -5.25
CA VAL A 184 10.15 -7.13 -4.68
C VAL A 184 10.67 -6.83 -3.28
N GLU A 185 10.23 -7.61 -2.30
CA GLU A 185 10.84 -7.62 -0.96
C GLU A 185 12.06 -8.53 -0.99
N ILE A 186 13.24 -7.98 -0.71
CA ILE A 186 14.50 -8.75 -0.68
C ILE A 186 14.88 -9.17 0.74
N GLU A 187 14.47 -8.39 1.72
CA GLU A 187 14.56 -8.64 3.15
C GLU A 187 13.34 -7.99 3.81
N ALA A 188 12.98 -8.39 5.03
CA ALA A 188 11.80 -7.87 5.71
C ALA A 188 11.82 -6.33 5.82
N GLY A 189 10.92 -5.65 5.10
CA GLY A 189 10.87 -4.18 5.03
C GLY A 189 11.98 -3.53 4.18
N VAL A 190 12.61 -4.29 3.28
CA VAL A 190 13.57 -3.78 2.28
C VAL A 190 13.04 -4.11 0.90
N PHE A 191 12.68 -3.07 0.14
CA PHE A 191 12.02 -3.20 -1.15
C PHE A 191 12.89 -2.67 -2.28
N ILE A 192 12.81 -3.36 -3.42
CA ILE A 192 13.34 -2.89 -4.70
C ILE A 192 12.21 -2.76 -5.71
N TRP A 193 12.27 -1.70 -6.52
CA TRP A 193 11.43 -1.53 -7.70
C TRP A 193 12.19 -2.04 -8.91
N CYS A 194 11.78 -3.19 -9.41
CA CYS A 194 12.47 -3.89 -10.47
C CYS A 194 11.96 -3.42 -11.83
N MET A 195 12.82 -2.77 -12.60
CA MET A 195 12.61 -2.37 -13.98
C MET A 195 13.18 -3.39 -14.95
N PRO A 196 12.56 -3.63 -16.11
CA PRO A 196 13.18 -4.43 -17.15
C PRO A 196 14.35 -3.65 -17.79
N GLY A 197 15.52 -4.26 -17.81
CA GLY A 197 16.72 -3.76 -18.47
C GLY A 197 17.07 -4.48 -19.76
N ASP A 198 18.09 -3.98 -20.45
CA ASP A 198 18.69 -4.65 -21.59
C ASP A 198 19.65 -5.75 -21.13
N ALA A 199 19.77 -6.82 -21.92
CA ALA A 199 20.57 -8.00 -21.57
C ALA A 199 22.06 -7.66 -21.34
N ASP A 200 22.54 -6.58 -21.94
CA ASP A 200 23.95 -6.16 -21.91
C ASP A 200 24.28 -5.26 -20.70
N GLN A 201 23.30 -4.92 -19.86
CA GLN A 201 23.54 -4.14 -18.65
C GLN A 201 24.26 -4.97 -17.60
N ALA A 202 25.13 -4.30 -16.82
CA ALA A 202 25.89 -4.96 -15.76
C ALA A 202 24.96 -5.70 -14.79
N PRO A 203 25.28 -6.95 -14.42
CA PRO A 203 24.42 -7.73 -13.54
C PRO A 203 24.29 -7.05 -12.18
N LEU A 204 23.09 -7.15 -11.60
CA LEU A 204 22.86 -6.80 -10.20
C LEU A 204 23.75 -7.67 -9.30
N SER A 205 23.96 -7.24 -8.06
CA SER A 205 24.76 -8.01 -7.09
C SER A 205 24.28 -9.48 -7.05
N PRO A 206 25.19 -10.47 -6.84
CA PRO A 206 24.82 -11.89 -6.91
C PRO A 206 23.63 -12.27 -6.02
N SER A 207 23.52 -11.63 -4.85
CA SER A 207 22.41 -11.79 -3.90
C SER A 207 21.07 -11.35 -4.50
N ILE A 208 21.04 -10.17 -5.13
CA ILE A 208 19.84 -9.63 -5.78
C ILE A 208 19.50 -10.46 -7.03
N SER A 209 20.50 -10.86 -7.82
CA SER A 209 20.31 -11.70 -8.99
C SER A 209 19.68 -13.06 -8.63
N SER A 210 20.12 -13.70 -7.55
CA SER A 210 19.54 -14.97 -7.06
C SER A 210 18.09 -14.80 -6.59
N LEU A 211 17.80 -13.75 -5.81
CA LEU A 211 16.45 -13.40 -5.39
C LEU A 211 15.52 -13.18 -6.59
N LEU A 212 15.98 -12.46 -7.62
CA LEU A 212 15.20 -12.19 -8.82
C LEU A 212 15.03 -13.43 -9.72
N GLN A 213 16.00 -14.33 -9.75
CA GLN A 213 15.91 -15.60 -10.47
C GLN A 213 14.90 -16.55 -9.83
N ALA A 214 14.69 -16.48 -8.51
CA ALA A 214 13.69 -17.27 -7.79
C ALA A 214 12.24 -16.76 -7.96
N LEU A 215 12.02 -15.61 -8.60
CA LEU A 215 10.70 -15.01 -8.82
C LEU A 215 9.91 -15.62 -10.01
N THR A 216 10.23 -16.84 -10.44
CA THR A 216 9.52 -17.61 -11.49
C THR A 216 8.07 -17.91 -11.14
#